data_AF-A0A0J6RFF8-F1
#
_entry.id   AF-A0A0J6RFF8-F1
#
_cell.length_a   1.000
_cell.length_b   1.000
_cell.length_c   1.000
_cell.angle_alpha   90.00
_cell.angle_beta   90.00
_cell.angle_gamma   90.00
#
_symmetry.space_group_name_H-M   'P 1'
#
loop_
_entity.id
_entity.type
_entity.pdbx_description
1 polymer ?
#
loop_
_entity_poly.entity_id
_entity_poly.type
_entity_poly.pdbx_seq_one_letter_code
_entity_poly.pdbx_strand_id
1 'polypeptide(L)'
;MLVFLLIVGACLLALLGWVLYSRRAPLQVKRTRAEDKVYALNTQIRAVEPPEHSTGAAFGVLLKAARGDRAAVEKWIVAEQYRGSVPVSREEAIELLARRLLLSRN
;
A
#
# COMPACT_ATOMS: atom_id res chain seq x y z
N MET A 1 -1.14 50.51 4.62
CA MET A 1 0.17 49.87 4.85
C MET A 1 0.19 49.04 6.12
N LEU A 2 -0.19 49.59 7.28
CA LEU A 2 -0.17 48.88 8.56
C LEU A 2 -1.08 47.63 8.58
N VAL A 3 -2.30 47.72 8.03
CA VAL A 3 -3.23 46.58 7.92
C VAL A 3 -2.66 45.44 7.05
N PHE A 4 -1.97 45.78 5.96
CA PHE A 4 -1.34 44.79 5.08
C PHE A 4 -0.21 44.05 5.81
N LEU A 5 0.62 44.77 6.57
CA LEU A 5 1.67 44.16 7.40
C LEU A 5 1.11 43.25 8.49
N LEU A 6 -0.04 43.61 9.08
CA LEU A 6 -0.72 42.76 10.07
C LEU A 6 -1.24 41.46 9.46
N ILE A 7 -1.84 41.52 8.26
CA ILE A 7 -2.34 40.33 7.56
C ILE A 7 -1.18 39.41 7.18
N VAL A 8 -0.11 39.96 6.60
CA VAL A 8 1.07 39.17 6.22
C VAL A 8 1.73 38.54 7.45
N GLY A 9 1.85 39.29 8.55
CA GLY A 9 2.37 38.77 9.82
C GLY A 9 1.53 37.62 10.38
N ALA A 10 0.20 37.75 10.36
CA ALA A 10 -0.71 36.71 10.82
C ALA A 10 -0.63 35.43 9.94
N CYS A 11 -0.54 35.58 8.62
CA CYS A 11 -0.37 34.45 7.71
C CYS A 11 0.95 33.70 7.96
N LEU A 12 2.05 34.42 8.19
CA LEU A 12 3.35 33.80 8.48
C LEU A 12 3.33 33.03 9.81
N LEU A 13 2.70 33.59 10.85
CA LEU A 13 2.55 32.92 12.14
C LEU A 13 1.68 31.65 12.05
N ALA A 14 0.58 31.70 11.31
CA ALA A 14 -0.27 30.54 11.08
C ALA A 14 0.48 29.42 10.34
N LEU A 15 1.28 29.79 9.33
CA LEU A 15 2.06 28.84 8.54
C LEU A 15 3.19 28.22 9.37
N LEU A 16 3.86 29.01 10.21
CA LEU A 16 4.85 28.50 11.16
C LEU A 16 4.23 27.54 12.17
N GLY A 17 3.07 27.90 12.72
CA GLY A 17 2.30 27.06 13.64
C GLY A 17 1.90 25.72 13.00
N TRP A 18 1.44 25.74 11.75
CA TRP A 18 1.11 24.54 10.99
C TRP A 18 2.32 23.64 10.74
N VAL A 19 3.47 24.21 10.38
CA VAL A 19 4.70 23.44 10.15
C VAL A 19 5.21 22.81 11.45
N LEU A 20 5.14 23.54 12.57
CA LEU A 20 5.51 22.99 13.88
C LEU A 20 4.51 21.92 14.36
N TYR A 21 3.21 22.10 14.11
CA TYR A 21 2.18 21.12 14.45
C TYR A 21 2.29 19.85 13.60
N SER A 22 2.51 19.98 12.29
CA SER A 22 2.68 18.83 11.38
C SER A 22 3.97 18.06 11.65
N ARG A 23 5.06 18.73 12.06
CA ARG A 23 6.28 18.06 12.55
C ARG A 23 6.09 17.39 13.91
N ARG A 24 5.08 17.81 14.69
CA ARG A 24 4.67 17.18 15.95
C ARG A 24 3.57 16.14 15.76
N ALA A 25 3.11 15.88 14.54
CA ALA A 25 2.28 14.70 14.28
C ALA A 25 3.12 13.49 14.70
N PRO A 26 2.73 12.80 15.79
CA PRO A 26 3.49 11.67 16.26
C PRO A 26 3.47 10.63 15.13
N LEU A 27 4.62 10.00 14.90
CA LEU A 27 4.65 8.67 14.31
C LEU A 27 3.44 7.92 14.89
N GLN A 28 2.49 7.55 14.04
CA GLN A 28 1.51 6.53 14.36
C GLN A 28 2.33 5.26 14.59
N VAL A 29 2.82 5.15 15.83
CA VAL A 29 3.17 3.92 16.51
C VAL A 29 2.12 2.93 16.08
N LYS A 30 2.56 1.82 15.49
CA LYS A 30 1.84 0.56 15.46
C LYS A 30 1.41 0.29 16.91
N ARG A 31 0.29 0.87 17.32
CA ARG A 31 -0.38 0.56 18.56
C ARG A 31 -1.06 -0.75 18.23
N THR A 32 -0.30 -1.82 18.45
CA THR A 32 -0.83 -3.13 18.82
C THR A 32 -2.06 -2.86 19.67
N ARG A 33 -3.22 -2.98 19.03
CA ARG A 33 -4.53 -2.89 19.63
C ARG A 33 -4.68 -4.16 20.47
N ALA A 34 -3.99 -4.16 21.61
CA ALA A 34 -4.41 -4.85 22.81
C ALA A 34 -5.65 -4.11 23.32
N GLU A 35 -6.73 -4.18 22.54
CA GLU A 35 -8.05 -4.14 23.13
C GLU A 35 -8.35 -5.59 23.43
N ASP A 36 -8.33 -5.90 24.73
CA ASP A 36 -9.16 -6.90 25.39
C ASP A 36 -10.56 -6.94 24.76
N LYS A 37 -10.68 -7.65 23.64
CA LYS A 37 -11.95 -8.17 23.19
C LYS A 37 -12.19 -9.42 24.01
N VAL A 38 -12.95 -9.22 25.08
CA VAL A 38 -13.85 -10.18 25.72
C VAL A 38 -13.91 -11.47 24.91
N TYR A 39 -13.29 -12.48 25.49
CA TYR A 39 -13.13 -13.83 24.97
C TYR A 39 -14.48 -14.38 24.49
N ALA A 40 -14.72 -14.33 23.18
CA ALA A 40 -15.82 -15.06 22.56
C ALA A 40 -15.39 -16.53 22.52
N LEU A 41 -15.73 -17.28 23.57
CA LEU A 41 -15.49 -18.72 23.79
C LEU A 41 -16.25 -19.62 22.78
N ASN A 42 -16.48 -19.15 21.56
CA ASN A 42 -17.19 -19.90 20.52
C ASN A 42 -16.85 -19.45 19.10
N THR A 43 -15.57 -19.13 18.83
CA THR A 43 -15.10 -19.09 17.44
C THR A 43 -14.88 -20.53 16.99
N GLN A 44 -15.84 -21.05 16.23
CA GLN A 44 -15.63 -22.19 15.34
C GLN A 44 -14.23 -22.07 14.73
N ILE A 45 -13.39 -23.07 14.95
CA ILE A 45 -12.10 -23.22 14.28
C ILE A 45 -12.43 -23.54 12.82
N ARG A 46 -12.82 -22.52 12.06
CA ARG A 46 -12.78 -22.63 10.60
C ARG A 46 -11.30 -22.65 10.28
N ALA A 47 -10.84 -23.71 9.62
CA ALA A 47 -9.50 -23.73 9.07
C ALA A 47 -9.36 -22.43 8.26
N VAL A 48 -8.49 -21.53 8.72
CA VAL A 48 -8.04 -20.42 7.89
C VAL A 48 -7.33 -21.13 6.76
N GLU A 49 -7.99 -21.23 5.60
CA GLU A 49 -7.33 -21.68 4.38
C GLU A 49 -6.01 -20.94 4.33
N PRO A 50 -4.88 -21.66 4.17
CA PRO A 50 -3.58 -21.01 4.11
C PRO A 50 -3.76 -19.91 3.08
N PRO A 51 -3.57 -18.64 3.48
CA PRO A 51 -3.79 -17.56 2.56
C PRO A 51 -2.87 -17.88 1.40
N GLU A 52 -3.46 -18.16 0.24
CA GLU A 52 -2.77 -18.40 -1.04
C GLU A 52 -2.12 -17.06 -1.41
N HIS A 53 -1.14 -16.68 -0.60
CA HIS A 53 -0.27 -15.59 -0.87
C HIS A 53 0.50 -16.09 -2.08
N SER A 54 0.04 -15.67 -3.26
CA SER A 54 0.72 -14.78 -4.22
C SER A 54 2.11 -14.26 -3.84
N THR A 55 2.91 -15.06 -3.14
CA THR A 55 4.32 -14.91 -2.79
C THR A 55 5.11 -16.05 -3.43
N GLY A 56 4.72 -16.42 -4.65
CA GLY A 56 5.56 -17.24 -5.51
C GLY A 56 6.76 -16.43 -6.03
N ALA A 57 7.80 -17.13 -6.49
CA ALA A 57 9.01 -16.50 -7.06
C ALA A 57 8.68 -15.47 -8.16
N ALA A 58 7.62 -15.72 -8.95
CA ALA A 58 7.10 -14.79 -9.96
C ALA A 58 6.68 -13.42 -9.38
N PHE A 59 5.96 -13.41 -8.26
CA PHE A 59 5.58 -12.17 -7.58
C PHE A 59 6.80 -11.44 -7.00
N GLY A 60 7.80 -12.19 -6.51
CA GLY A 60 9.08 -11.63 -6.08
C GLY A 60 9.82 -10.90 -7.22
N VAL A 61 9.77 -11.44 -8.45
CA VAL A 61 10.32 -10.76 -9.64
C VAL A 61 9.57 -9.45 -9.93
N LEU A 62 8.25 -9.46 -9.83
CA LEU A 62 7.42 -8.25 -10.01
C LEU A 62 7.75 -7.18 -8.97
N LEU A 63 7.84 -7.56 -7.69
CA LEU A 63 8.25 -6.65 -6.62
C LEU A 63 9.65 -6.09 -6.85
N LYS A 64 10.59 -6.91 -7.30
CA LYS A 64 11.95 -6.45 -7.63
C LYS A 64 11.93 -5.43 -8.77
N ALA A 65 11.12 -5.65 -9.80
CA ALA A 65 10.94 -4.71 -10.89
C ALA A 65 10.26 -3.40 -10.44
N ALA A 66 9.30 -3.48 -9.51
CA ALA A 66 8.61 -2.33 -8.93
C ALA A 66 9.37 -1.65 -7.77
N ARG A 67 10.61 -2.08 -7.47
CA ARG A 67 11.41 -1.59 -6.31
C ARG A 67 10.68 -1.69 -4.97
N GLY A 68 9.86 -2.72 -4.80
CA GLY A 68 9.08 -2.98 -3.59
C GLY A 68 7.74 -2.25 -3.52
N ASP A 69 7.35 -1.48 -4.54
CA ASP A 69 6.02 -0.86 -4.58
C ASP A 69 4.94 -1.90 -4.93
N ARG A 70 4.24 -2.36 -3.90
CA ARG A 70 3.15 -3.33 -4.04
C ARG A 70 1.94 -2.77 -4.77
N ALA A 71 1.65 -1.47 -4.66
CA ALA A 71 0.50 -0.86 -5.33
C ALA A 71 0.72 -0.80 -6.85
N ALA A 72 1.96 -0.54 -7.27
CA ALA A 72 2.34 -0.62 -8.68
C ALA A 72 2.19 -2.05 -9.22
N VAL A 73 2.65 -3.06 -8.47
CA VAL A 73 2.51 -4.47 -8.86
C VAL A 73 1.05 -4.88 -9.02
N GLU A 74 0.17 -4.55 -8.07
CA GLU A 74 -1.26 -4.88 -8.19
C GLU A 74 -1.91 -4.21 -9.40
N LYS A 75 -1.55 -2.95 -9.71
CA LYS A 75 -2.03 -2.28 -10.93
C LYS A 75 -1.63 -3.04 -12.20
N TRP A 76 -0.39 -3.54 -12.26
CA TRP A 76 0.07 -4.32 -13.40
C TRP A 76 -0.66 -5.66 -13.51
N ILE A 77 -0.86 -6.35 -12.38
CA ILE A 77 -1.60 -7.62 -12.34
C ILE A 77 -3.02 -7.42 -12.84
N VAL A 78 -3.74 -6.44 -12.30
CA VAL A 78 -5.10 -6.12 -12.74
C VAL A 78 -5.12 -5.75 -14.23
N ALA A 79 -4.17 -4.94 -14.69
CA ALA A 79 -4.10 -4.59 -16.11
C ALA A 79 -3.87 -5.82 -17.00
N GLU A 80 -3.04 -6.79 -16.58
CA GLU A 80 -2.79 -8.01 -17.35
C GLU A 80 -3.98 -8.98 -17.32
N GLN A 81 -4.70 -9.08 -16.19
CA GLN A 81 -5.90 -9.90 -16.08
C GLN A 81 -6.97 -9.52 -17.11
N TYR A 82 -7.08 -8.23 -17.46
CA TYR A 82 -8.05 -7.70 -18.41
C TYR A 82 -7.45 -7.32 -19.77
N ARG A 83 -6.20 -7.71 -20.06
CA ARG A 83 -5.51 -7.31 -21.29
C ARG A 83 -6.03 -8.02 -22.55
N GLY A 84 -6.63 -9.20 -22.40
CA GLY A 84 -7.15 -10.03 -23.49
C GLY A 84 -8.68 -10.08 -23.55
N SER A 85 -9.21 -10.81 -24.54
CA SER A 85 -10.65 -11.06 -24.68
C SER A 85 -11.20 -12.01 -23.62
N VAL A 86 -10.35 -12.85 -23.03
CA VAL A 86 -10.69 -13.76 -21.93
C VAL A 86 -9.97 -13.27 -20.68
N PRO A 87 -10.71 -12.94 -19.59
CA PRO A 87 -10.08 -12.56 -18.34
C PRO A 87 -9.32 -13.75 -17.77
N VAL A 88 -8.08 -13.48 -17.37
CA VAL A 88 -7.15 -14.50 -16.87
C VAL A 88 -7.16 -14.50 -15.34
N SER A 89 -6.93 -15.66 -14.73
CA SER A 89 -6.81 -15.75 -13.26
C SER A 89 -5.66 -14.88 -12.75
N ARG A 90 -5.70 -14.51 -11.47
CA ARG A 90 -4.69 -13.61 -10.89
C ARG A 90 -3.30 -14.25 -10.93
N GLU A 91 -3.23 -15.54 -10.63
CA GLU A 91 -2.01 -16.33 -10.58
C GLU A 91 -1.38 -16.46 -11.97
N GLU A 92 -2.19 -16.77 -12.99
CA GLU A 92 -1.72 -16.81 -14.38
C GLU A 92 -1.25 -15.43 -14.86
N ALA A 93 -1.92 -14.34 -14.48
CA ALA A 93 -1.48 -12.98 -14.81
C ALA A 93 -0.12 -12.65 -14.18
N ILE A 94 0.11 -13.06 -12.92
CA ILE A 94 1.40 -12.91 -12.23
C ILE A 94 2.50 -13.67 -12.98
N GLU A 95 2.26 -14.92 -13.38
CA GLU A 95 3.24 -15.73 -14.11
C GLU A 95 3.57 -15.14 -15.48
N LEU A 96 2.56 -14.73 -16.24
CA LEU A 96 2.73 -14.12 -17.57
C LEU A 96 3.53 -12.82 -17.49
N LEU A 97 3.22 -11.96 -16.52
CA LEU A 97 3.97 -10.73 -16.27
C LEU A 97 5.41 -11.03 -15.88
N ALA A 98 5.64 -11.96 -14.95
CA ALA A 98 6.99 -12.32 -14.51
C ALA A 98 7.82 -12.87 -15.66
N ARG A 99 7.26 -13.76 -16.49
CA ARG A 99 7.93 -14.28 -17.69
C ARG A 99 8.29 -13.15 -18.66
N ARG A 100 7.35 -12.22 -18.94
CA ARG A 100 7.62 -11.08 -19.83
C ARG A 100 8.75 -10.19 -19.32
N LEU A 101 8.78 -9.91 -18.02
CA LEU A 101 9.84 -9.11 -17.41
C LEU A 101 11.21 -9.81 -17.45
N LEU A 102 11.24 -11.13 -17.24
CA LEU A 102 12.47 -11.91 -17.35
C LEU A 102 12.99 -11.93 -18.79
N LEU A 103 12.10 -12.10 -19.77
CA LEU A 103 12.46 -12.05 -21.20
C LEU A 103 12.94 -10.67 -21.64
N SER A 104 12.36 -9.59 -21.11
CA SER A 104 12.78 -8.22 -21.44
C SER A 104 14.15 -7.84 -20.84
N ARG A 105 14.66 -8.61 -19.87
CA ARG A 105 15.91 -8.31 -19.17
C ARG A 105 17.11 -9.05 -19.77
N ASN A 106 16.87 -10.10 -20.54
CA ASN A 106 17.89 -10.87 -21.25
C ASN A 106 18.01 -10.38 -22.68
#